data_AF-A0A964VPM4-F1
#
_entry.id   AF-A0A964VPM4-F1
#
_cell.length_a   1.000
_cell.length_b   1.000
_cell.length_c   1.000
_cell.angle_alpha   90.00
_cell.angle_beta   90.00
_cell.angle_gamma   90.00
#
_symmetry.space_group_name_H-M   'P 1'
#
loop_
_entity.id
_entity.type
_entity.pdbx_description
1 polymer ?
#
loop_
_entity_poly.entity_id
_entity_poly.type
_entity_poly.pdbx_seq_one_letter_code
_entity_poly.pdbx_strand_id
1 'polypeptide(L)'
;MKNTLETRLGLFVALIVIAAFFIMFILGGFELFQRNYRLHALFNTAQELKIGDRVKMAGVEIGKVDDIQLADGKVKVTMKMREGVVVRTDSIAAIHFAGLMGQNFVSIDFGSATAPKLDPEQNVKTAEQPDLNTIMARLDSVAGGIENITKTFSGDKIDNILGPFTDFLKQNSAPLTATIANLRAMSGEIAEGKGTIGKLIYSDALYSSTLTTVSNLQNTSDEIKLTLGDARKIIDGVNAGEGSLGKLVKDEKLYAETTTAMTNLKEILQKMNNGQGTVGKLINDQEFYKNAKLTLQKMEKAADELEDTGPLSVINSVIGKLF
;
A
#
# COMPACT_ATOMS: atom_id res chain seq x y z
N MET A 1 40.44 -106.65 30.07
CA MET A 1 40.94 -105.29 29.78
C MET A 1 40.82 -105.03 28.29
N LYS A 2 39.63 -104.67 27.80
CA LYS A 2 39.41 -104.23 26.42
C LYS A 2 38.72 -102.87 26.52
N ASN A 3 39.16 -101.92 25.68
CA ASN A 3 38.51 -100.62 25.41
C ASN A 3 39.14 -99.39 26.08
N THR A 4 40.47 -99.39 26.29
CA THR A 4 41.23 -98.16 26.57
C THR A 4 41.19 -97.16 25.41
N LEU A 5 41.13 -97.64 24.16
CA LEU A 5 41.03 -96.80 22.96
C LEU A 5 39.65 -96.16 22.81
N GLU A 6 38.56 -96.92 22.97
CA GLU A 6 37.19 -96.39 22.83
C GLU A 6 36.84 -95.40 23.95
N THR A 7 37.30 -95.64 25.18
CA THR A 7 37.08 -94.70 26.31
C THR A 7 37.84 -93.38 26.09
N ARG A 8 39.08 -93.44 25.59
CA ARG A 8 39.86 -92.24 25.24
C ARG A 8 39.25 -91.47 24.08
N LEU A 9 38.71 -92.18 23.09
CA LEU A 9 38.02 -91.56 21.95
C LEU A 9 36.71 -90.90 22.39
N GLY A 10 35.91 -91.57 23.22
CA GLY A 10 34.68 -91.01 23.79
C GLY A 10 34.94 -89.76 24.63
N LEU A 11 35.98 -89.77 25.47
CA LEU A 11 36.38 -88.59 26.26
C LEU A 11 36.82 -87.42 25.37
N PHE A 12 37.59 -87.70 24.31
CA PHE A 12 38.03 -86.68 23.37
C PHE A 12 36.86 -86.03 22.62
N VAL A 13 35.90 -86.83 22.16
CA VAL A 13 34.67 -86.33 21.52
C VAL A 13 33.85 -85.50 22.51
N ALA A 14 33.68 -85.97 23.75
CA ALA A 14 32.97 -85.21 24.79
C ALA A 14 33.64 -83.86 25.08
N LEU A 15 34.98 -83.82 25.15
CA LEU A 15 35.73 -82.57 25.33
C LEU A 15 35.57 -81.63 24.13
N ILE A 16 35.52 -82.15 22.89
CA ILE A 16 35.23 -81.32 21.71
C ILE A 16 33.82 -80.76 21.77
N VAL A 17 32.81 -81.54 22.16
CA VAL A 17 31.44 -81.04 22.28
C VAL A 17 31.34 -79.97 23.37
N ILE A 18 32.01 -80.16 24.51
CA ILE A 18 32.08 -79.16 25.58
C ILE A 18 32.81 -77.91 25.10
N ALA A 19 33.95 -78.06 24.41
CA ALA A 19 34.70 -76.94 23.85
C ALA A 19 33.87 -76.20 22.79
N ALA A 20 33.14 -76.91 21.93
CA ALA A 20 32.25 -76.33 20.92
C ALA A 20 31.09 -75.57 21.58
N PHE A 21 30.49 -76.12 22.64
CA PHE A 21 29.46 -75.44 23.42
C PHE A 21 30.02 -74.18 24.10
N PHE A 22 31.24 -74.25 24.65
CA PHE A 22 31.91 -73.12 25.29
C PHE A 22 32.29 -72.04 24.27
N ILE A 23 32.79 -72.42 23.10
CA ILE A 23 33.10 -71.52 21.99
C ILE A 23 31.82 -70.88 21.46
N MET A 24 30.73 -71.65 21.30
CA MET A 24 29.42 -71.12 20.92
C MET A 24 28.90 -70.10 21.94
N PHE A 25 29.10 -70.36 23.23
CA PHE A 25 28.73 -69.44 24.29
C PHE A 25 29.60 -68.17 24.31
N ILE A 26 30.91 -68.29 24.07
CA ILE A 26 31.84 -67.16 23.99
C ILE A 26 31.56 -66.30 22.75
N LEU A 27 31.34 -66.92 21.59
CA LEU A 27 31.04 -66.24 20.33
C LEU A 27 29.64 -65.61 20.32
N GLY A 28 28.67 -66.24 20.99
CA GLY A 28 27.31 -65.73 21.16
C GLY A 28 27.22 -64.53 22.13
N GLY A 29 28.28 -64.29 22.91
CA GLY A 29 28.36 -63.18 23.87
C GLY A 29 27.49 -63.42 25.12
N PHE A 30 27.95 -62.90 26.26
CA PHE A 30 27.24 -62.91 27.54
C PHE A 30 25.97 -62.02 27.56
N GLU A 31 25.27 -61.84 26.43
CA GLU A 31 24.12 -60.95 26.32
C GLU A 31 22.83 -61.48 26.98
N LEU A 32 22.81 -62.73 27.47
CA LEU A 32 21.65 -63.33 28.14
C LEU A 32 21.37 -62.77 29.55
N PHE A 33 22.35 -62.14 30.20
CA PHE A 33 22.23 -61.66 31.59
C PHE A 33 21.98 -60.15 31.74
N GLN A 34 21.93 -59.40 30.64
CA GLN A 34 21.58 -57.97 30.70
C GLN A 34 20.10 -57.77 30.42
N ARG A 35 19.40 -57.15 31.36
CA ARG A 35 18.01 -56.68 31.18
C ARG A 35 18.02 -55.58 30.13
N ASN A 36 17.72 -55.96 28.90
CA ASN A 36 17.63 -55.02 27.79
C ASN A 36 16.15 -54.72 27.52
N TYR A 37 15.88 -53.52 27.04
CA TYR A 37 14.56 -53.16 26.52
C TYR A 37 14.68 -52.85 25.04
N ARG A 38 13.60 -53.05 24.28
CA ARG A 38 13.60 -52.76 22.84
C ARG A 38 12.93 -51.44 22.56
N LEU A 39 13.41 -50.76 21.53
CA LEU A 39 12.79 -49.60 20.91
C LEU A 39 12.72 -49.81 19.40
N HIS A 40 11.81 -49.12 18.76
CA HIS A 40 11.65 -49.17 17.31
C HIS A 40 11.96 -47.81 16.68
N ALA A 41 12.45 -47.79 15.46
CA ALA A 41 12.61 -46.58 14.66
C ALA A 41 12.22 -46.87 13.21
N LEU A 42 11.52 -45.94 12.57
CA LEU A 42 11.06 -46.07 11.19
C LEU A 42 11.83 -45.11 10.28
N PHE A 43 12.67 -45.65 9.42
CA PHE A 43 13.47 -44.90 8.44
C PHE A 43 12.95 -45.13 7.02
N ASN A 44 13.19 -44.19 6.11
CA ASN A 44 12.84 -44.37 4.71
C ASN A 44 13.84 -45.30 3.99
N THR A 45 15.09 -45.32 4.44
CA THR A 45 16.15 -46.19 3.91
C THR A 45 17.00 -46.74 5.06
N ALA A 46 17.49 -47.97 4.90
CA ALA A 46 18.37 -48.60 5.87
C ALA A 46 19.81 -48.08 5.79
N GLN A 47 20.19 -47.33 4.75
CA GLN A 47 21.56 -46.81 4.52
C GLN A 47 22.68 -47.84 4.78
N GLU A 48 22.49 -49.10 4.36
CA GLU A 48 23.40 -50.24 4.63
C GLU A 48 23.60 -50.62 6.12
N LEU A 49 22.64 -50.29 6.98
CA LEU A 49 22.58 -50.76 8.36
C LEU A 49 22.38 -52.28 8.42
N LYS A 50 23.08 -52.95 9.33
CA LYS A 50 23.06 -54.39 9.55
C LYS A 50 22.64 -54.75 10.96
N ILE A 51 22.10 -55.95 11.12
CA ILE A 51 21.83 -56.53 12.43
C ILE A 51 23.16 -56.65 13.20
N GLY A 52 23.17 -56.21 14.45
CA GLY A 52 24.36 -56.11 15.29
C GLY A 52 25.09 -54.77 15.21
N ASP A 53 24.70 -53.85 14.32
CA ASP A 53 25.25 -52.50 14.31
C ASP A 53 24.95 -51.75 15.61
N ARG A 54 25.85 -50.84 15.98
CA ARG A 54 25.80 -50.19 17.27
C ARG A 54 24.71 -49.12 17.29
N VAL A 55 24.10 -48.94 18.45
CA VAL A 55 23.26 -47.79 18.75
C VAL A 55 24.03 -46.92 19.71
N LYS A 56 24.19 -45.62 19.42
CA LYS A 56 25.01 -44.68 20.19
C LYS A 56 24.21 -43.46 20.62
N MET A 57 24.51 -42.94 21.80
CA MET A 57 24.05 -41.64 22.28
C MET A 57 25.26 -40.78 22.57
N ALA A 58 25.39 -39.63 21.90
CA ALA A 58 26.54 -38.74 22.00
C ALA A 58 27.90 -39.46 21.86
N GLY A 59 27.98 -40.45 20.97
CA GLY A 59 29.20 -41.23 20.70
C GLY A 59 29.42 -42.43 21.64
N VAL A 60 28.65 -42.56 22.72
CA VAL A 60 28.72 -43.70 23.64
C VAL A 60 27.76 -44.80 23.16
N GLU A 61 28.25 -46.04 23.07
CA GLU A 61 27.40 -47.18 22.74
C GLU A 61 26.33 -47.37 23.81
N ILE A 62 25.07 -47.49 23.44
CA ILE A 62 23.91 -47.63 24.35
C ILE A 62 23.06 -48.85 24.03
N GLY A 63 23.35 -49.54 22.93
CA GLY A 63 22.59 -50.68 22.46
C GLY A 63 23.12 -51.21 21.13
N LYS A 64 22.36 -52.13 20.53
CA LYS A 64 22.64 -52.71 19.21
C LYS A 64 21.35 -52.87 18.42
N VAL A 65 21.46 -52.92 17.10
CA VAL A 65 20.37 -53.25 16.20
C VAL A 65 20.07 -54.75 16.35
N ASP A 66 18.85 -55.07 16.76
CA ASP A 66 18.38 -56.44 17.01
C ASP A 66 17.76 -57.05 15.75
N ASP A 67 17.01 -56.24 14.99
CA ASP A 67 16.28 -56.70 13.82
C ASP A 67 15.96 -55.54 12.84
N ILE A 68 15.83 -55.85 11.55
CA ILE A 68 15.53 -54.89 10.48
C ILE A 68 14.46 -55.51 9.57
N GLN A 69 13.28 -54.89 9.51
CA GLN A 69 12.15 -55.34 8.70
C GLN A 69 11.60 -54.21 7.83
N LEU A 70 10.94 -54.58 6.73
CA LEU A 70 10.15 -53.64 5.95
C LEU A 70 8.72 -53.61 6.52
N ALA A 71 8.25 -52.45 6.93
CA ALA A 71 6.90 -52.23 7.45
C ALA A 71 6.36 -50.88 6.94
N ASP A 72 5.13 -50.87 6.43
CA ASP A 72 4.43 -49.64 6.00
C ASP A 72 5.20 -48.79 4.97
N GLY A 73 5.92 -49.44 4.04
CA GLY A 73 6.75 -48.76 3.05
C GLY A 73 8.00 -48.09 3.62
N LYS A 74 8.34 -48.38 4.87
CA LYS A 74 9.53 -47.92 5.59
C LYS A 74 10.35 -49.10 6.10
N VAL A 75 11.57 -48.80 6.54
CA VAL A 75 12.44 -49.73 7.25
C VAL A 75 12.19 -49.57 8.75
N LYS A 76 11.58 -50.58 9.37
CA LYS A 76 11.47 -50.69 10.82
C LYS A 76 12.75 -51.31 11.37
N VAL A 77 13.50 -50.53 12.13
CA VAL A 77 14.70 -50.96 12.84
C VAL A 77 14.33 -51.18 14.30
N THR A 78 14.53 -52.40 14.78
CA THR A 78 14.37 -52.75 16.20
C THR A 78 15.73 -52.68 16.87
N MET A 79 15.82 -51.90 17.94
CA MET A 79 17.04 -51.63 18.68
C MET A 79 16.91 -52.20 20.08
N LYS A 80 17.91 -52.97 20.51
CA LYS A 80 18.05 -53.50 21.86
C LYS A 80 18.94 -52.58 22.68
N MET A 81 18.36 -51.96 23.69
CA MET A 81 18.94 -50.92 24.51
C MET A 81 19.39 -51.47 25.87
N ARG A 82 20.54 -50.99 26.37
CA ARG A 82 21.06 -51.37 27.70
C ARG A 82 20.19 -50.79 28.82
N GLU A 83 20.04 -51.52 29.92
CA GLU A 83 19.36 -51.02 31.13
C GLU A 83 20.05 -49.74 31.65
N GLY A 84 19.26 -48.80 32.15
CA GLY A 84 19.75 -47.52 32.70
C GLY A 84 19.91 -46.38 31.69
N VAL A 85 19.88 -46.67 30.37
CA VAL A 85 19.81 -45.62 29.35
C VAL A 85 18.38 -45.08 29.28
N VAL A 86 18.21 -43.77 29.38
CA VAL A 86 16.92 -43.09 29.25
C VAL A 86 16.83 -42.47 27.86
N VAL A 87 15.97 -43.04 27.01
CA VAL A 87 15.54 -42.42 25.74
C VAL A 87 14.22 -41.72 25.98
N ARG A 88 14.05 -40.52 25.44
CA ARG A 88 12.86 -39.68 25.65
C ARG A 88 11.92 -39.72 24.45
N THR A 89 10.67 -39.33 24.65
CA THR A 89 9.65 -39.32 23.59
C THR A 89 9.94 -38.35 22.45
N ASP A 90 10.78 -37.35 22.70
CA ASP A 90 11.23 -36.38 21.70
C ASP A 90 12.65 -36.64 21.21
N SER A 91 13.30 -37.72 21.67
CA SER A 91 14.59 -38.13 21.14
C SER A 91 14.49 -38.44 19.64
N ILE A 92 15.51 -38.03 18.90
CA ILE A 92 15.61 -38.25 17.46
C ILE A 92 16.68 -39.29 17.18
N ALA A 93 16.29 -40.34 16.45
CA ALA A 93 17.18 -41.35 15.91
C ALA A 93 17.56 -41.02 14.47
N ALA A 94 18.84 -41.15 14.13
CA ALA A 94 19.37 -40.97 12.78
C ALA A 94 20.41 -42.05 12.48
N ILE A 95 20.44 -42.54 11.24
CA ILE A 95 21.49 -43.46 10.80
C ILE A 95 22.70 -42.61 10.40
N HIS A 96 23.86 -42.90 10.99
CA HIS A 96 25.12 -42.23 10.68
C HIS A 96 26.13 -43.23 10.13
N PHE A 97 26.83 -42.80 9.08
CA PHE A 97 27.96 -43.52 8.51
C PHE A 97 29.24 -43.20 9.28
N ALA A 98 29.96 -44.21 9.77
CA ALA A 98 31.19 -44.03 10.55
C ALA A 98 32.46 -43.78 9.70
N GLY A 99 32.32 -43.51 8.40
CA GLY A 99 33.44 -43.21 7.48
C GLY A 99 33.89 -44.41 6.65
N LEU A 100 34.95 -44.24 5.84
CA LEU A 100 35.36 -45.11 4.71
C LEU A 100 35.52 -46.62 5.00
N MET A 101 35.77 -47.00 6.25
CA MET A 101 35.94 -48.40 6.68
C MET A 101 35.03 -48.76 7.87
N GLY A 102 34.16 -47.84 8.28
CA GLY A 102 33.33 -47.96 9.47
C GLY A 102 31.94 -48.51 9.15
N GLN A 103 31.43 -49.37 10.03
CA GLN A 103 30.04 -49.83 9.97
C GLN A 103 29.07 -48.67 10.27
N ASN A 104 27.87 -48.74 9.69
CA ASN A 104 26.79 -47.83 10.04
C ASN A 104 26.39 -48.00 11.51
N PHE A 105 25.83 -46.95 12.08
CA PHE A 105 25.30 -47.01 13.44
C PHE A 105 24.07 -46.09 13.56
N VAL A 106 23.19 -46.44 14.49
CA VAL A 106 22.07 -45.55 14.83
C VAL A 106 22.54 -44.60 15.92
N SER A 107 22.44 -43.30 15.67
CA SER A 107 22.66 -42.26 16.68
C SER A 107 21.30 -41.85 17.26
N ILE A 108 21.20 -41.73 18.58
CA ILE A 108 20.02 -41.21 19.27
C ILE A 108 20.46 -40.00 20.11
N ASP A 109 19.76 -38.88 19.97
CA ASP A 109 20.01 -37.70 20.81
C ASP A 109 19.34 -37.81 22.20
N PHE A 110 19.71 -36.88 23.10
CA PHE A 110 19.18 -36.88 24.46
C PHE A 110 17.71 -36.41 24.58
N GLY A 111 17.13 -35.86 23.51
CA GLY A 111 15.87 -35.11 23.59
C GLY A 111 15.91 -33.96 24.61
N SER A 112 14.75 -33.44 24.97
CA SER A 112 14.62 -32.35 25.94
C SER A 112 14.62 -32.85 27.38
N ALA A 113 15.26 -32.10 28.30
CA ALA A 113 15.37 -32.50 29.72
C ALA A 113 14.03 -32.82 30.42
N THR A 114 12.96 -32.15 29.98
CA THR A 114 11.60 -32.22 30.54
C THR A 114 10.71 -33.25 29.85
N ALA A 115 11.13 -33.84 28.73
CA ALA A 115 10.30 -34.78 28.00
C ALA A 115 10.19 -36.13 28.74
N PRO A 116 9.01 -36.78 28.72
CA PRO A 116 8.82 -38.09 29.33
C PRO A 116 9.78 -39.15 28.78
N LYS A 117 10.08 -40.14 29.61
CA LYS A 117 10.80 -41.35 29.18
C LYS A 117 9.93 -42.09 28.16
N LEU A 118 10.54 -42.56 27.08
CA LEU A 118 9.89 -43.41 26.10
C LEU A 118 9.70 -44.83 26.66
N ASP A 119 8.49 -45.35 26.53
CA ASP A 119 8.19 -46.71 26.99
C ASP A 119 8.85 -47.77 26.08
N PRO A 120 9.17 -48.95 26.63
CA PRO A 120 9.64 -50.08 25.83
C PRO A 120 8.67 -50.41 24.69
N GLU A 121 9.20 -50.91 23.57
CA GLU A 121 8.48 -51.28 22.34
C GLU A 121 7.83 -50.10 21.59
N GLN A 122 8.10 -48.85 21.99
CA GLN A 122 7.61 -47.67 21.26
C GLN A 122 8.58 -47.20 20.16
N ASN A 123 8.01 -46.40 19.25
CA ASN A 123 8.74 -45.79 18.14
C ASN A 123 9.43 -44.49 18.58
N VAL A 124 10.74 -44.41 18.40
CA VAL A 124 11.53 -43.19 18.49
C VAL A 124 11.28 -42.36 17.22
N LYS A 125 11.31 -41.03 17.35
CA LYS A 125 11.26 -40.14 16.18
C LYS A 125 12.52 -40.33 15.33
N THR A 126 12.40 -40.20 14.02
CA THR A 126 13.53 -40.37 13.10
C THR A 126 13.80 -39.10 12.31
N ALA A 127 15.08 -38.87 12.02
CA ALA A 127 15.52 -37.86 11.06
C ALA A 127 16.42 -38.52 10.01
N GLU A 128 16.21 -38.10 8.76
CA GLU A 128 17.01 -38.58 7.62
C GLU A 128 18.29 -37.74 7.50
N GLN A 129 19.43 -38.41 7.44
CA GLN A 129 20.71 -37.77 7.10
C GLN A 129 20.94 -37.91 5.59
N PRO A 130 21.41 -36.85 4.89
CA PRO A 130 21.79 -36.95 3.49
C PRO A 130 22.89 -37.99 3.30
N ASP A 131 22.67 -38.92 2.37
CA ASP A 131 23.71 -39.87 1.95
C ASP A 131 24.89 -39.11 1.31
N LEU A 132 26.12 -39.57 1.55
CA LEU A 132 27.33 -39.06 0.91
C LEU A 132 27.17 -39.01 -0.61
N ASN A 133 26.50 -40.00 -1.20
CA ASN A 133 26.20 -40.01 -2.64
C ASN A 133 25.38 -38.78 -3.06
N THR A 134 24.41 -38.36 -2.24
CA THR A 134 23.59 -37.16 -2.53
C THR A 134 24.38 -35.86 -2.35
N ILE A 135 25.34 -35.84 -1.42
CA ILE A 135 26.25 -34.71 -1.25
C ILE A 135 27.19 -34.62 -2.45
N MET A 136 27.74 -35.74 -2.92
CA MET A 136 28.59 -35.80 -4.11
C MET A 136 27.82 -35.38 -5.37
N ALA A 137 26.60 -35.87 -5.56
CA ALA A 137 25.75 -35.42 -6.67
C ALA A 137 25.45 -33.91 -6.63
N ARG A 138 25.30 -33.33 -5.43
CA ARG A 138 25.18 -31.89 -5.26
C ARG A 138 26.48 -31.17 -5.58
N LEU A 139 27.64 -31.71 -5.19
CA LEU A 139 28.95 -31.15 -5.53
C LEU A 139 29.20 -31.19 -7.05
N ASP A 140 28.83 -32.28 -7.73
CA ASP A 140 28.89 -32.38 -9.19
C ASP A 140 27.97 -31.35 -9.85
N SER A 141 26.78 -31.14 -9.30
CA SER A 141 25.85 -30.12 -9.77
C SER A 141 26.42 -28.71 -9.61
N VAL A 142 27.09 -28.43 -8.49
CA VAL A 142 27.79 -27.15 -8.25
C VAL A 142 28.96 -26.99 -9.21
N ALA A 143 29.76 -28.05 -9.43
CA ALA A 143 30.86 -28.04 -10.38
C ALA A 143 30.36 -27.77 -11.82
N GLY A 144 29.27 -28.41 -12.23
CA GLY A 144 28.61 -28.15 -13.52
C GLY A 144 28.03 -26.74 -13.63
N GLY A 145 27.50 -26.18 -12.53
CA GLY A 145 27.07 -24.78 -12.45
C GLY A 145 28.21 -23.80 -12.68
N ILE A 146 29.37 -24.04 -12.06
CA ILE A 146 30.59 -23.23 -12.24
C ILE A 146 31.13 -23.36 -13.66
N GLU A 147 31.10 -24.56 -14.25
CA GLU A 147 31.49 -24.80 -15.65
C GLU A 147 30.58 -24.01 -16.62
N ASN A 148 29.27 -24.00 -16.39
CA ASN A 148 28.32 -23.24 -17.20
C ASN A 148 28.53 -21.72 -17.12
N ILE A 149 28.85 -21.20 -15.93
CA ILE A 149 29.23 -19.79 -15.75
C ILE A 149 30.51 -19.51 -16.55
N THR A 150 31.52 -20.37 -16.41
CA THR A 150 32.81 -20.22 -17.11
C THR A 150 32.64 -20.26 -18.63
N LYS A 151 31.78 -21.15 -19.16
CA LYS A 151 31.41 -21.21 -20.58
C LYS A 151 30.64 -19.99 -21.06
N THR A 152 29.85 -19.35 -20.20
CA THR A 152 29.15 -18.09 -20.54
C THR A 152 30.13 -16.92 -20.64
N PHE A 153 31.21 -16.94 -19.87
CA PHE A 153 32.31 -15.97 -19.93
C PHE A 153 33.46 -16.38 -20.85
N SER A 154 33.33 -17.48 -21.60
CA SER A 154 34.28 -17.87 -22.63
C SER A 154 34.02 -17.06 -23.91
N GLY A 155 35.09 -16.65 -24.59
CA GLY A 155 35.09 -15.58 -25.61
C GLY A 155 33.96 -15.60 -26.65
N ASP A 156 33.57 -16.79 -27.12
CA ASP A 156 32.57 -16.93 -28.19
C ASP A 156 31.16 -16.45 -27.81
N LYS A 157 30.78 -16.45 -26.53
CA LYS A 157 29.47 -15.95 -26.08
C LYS A 157 29.51 -14.50 -25.61
N ILE A 158 30.68 -14.02 -25.20
CA ILE A 158 30.89 -12.60 -24.89
C ILE A 158 30.66 -11.76 -26.15
N ASP A 159 31.15 -12.22 -27.31
CA ASP A 159 30.97 -11.52 -28.58
C ASP A 159 29.49 -11.42 -29.00
N ASN A 160 28.68 -12.43 -28.66
CA ASN A 160 27.24 -12.44 -28.94
C ASN A 160 26.42 -11.47 -28.06
N ILE A 161 26.95 -11.07 -26.91
CA ILE A 161 26.31 -10.10 -26.00
C ILE A 161 26.88 -8.70 -26.25
N LEU A 162 28.20 -8.59 -26.41
CA LEU A 162 28.88 -7.33 -26.64
C LEU A 162 28.66 -6.80 -28.04
N GLY A 163 28.52 -7.65 -29.07
CA GLY A 163 28.26 -7.25 -30.45
C GLY A 163 27.07 -6.30 -30.57
N PRO A 164 25.83 -6.74 -30.27
CA PRO A 164 24.63 -5.89 -30.35
C PRO A 164 24.70 -4.63 -29.48
N PHE A 165 25.34 -4.70 -28.32
CA PHE A 165 25.53 -3.54 -27.44
C PHE A 165 26.52 -2.52 -28.03
N THR A 166 27.64 -2.99 -28.57
CA THR A 166 28.62 -2.14 -29.26
C THR A 166 28.02 -1.54 -30.54
N ASP A 167 27.18 -2.29 -31.25
CA ASP A 167 26.47 -1.80 -32.44
C ASP A 167 25.44 -0.73 -32.08
N PHE A 168 24.69 -0.92 -30.99
CA PHE A 168 23.80 0.10 -30.44
C PHE A 168 24.57 1.38 -30.09
N LEU A 169 25.70 1.26 -29.40
CA LEU A 169 26.54 2.41 -29.05
C LEU A 169 27.11 3.11 -30.28
N LYS A 170 27.59 2.37 -31.28
CA LYS A 170 28.07 2.95 -32.55
C LYS A 170 26.95 3.68 -33.27
N GLN A 171 25.78 3.06 -33.40
CA GLN A 171 24.63 3.61 -34.10
C GLN A 171 24.05 4.85 -33.41
N ASN A 172 24.10 4.92 -32.08
CA ASN A 172 23.56 6.03 -31.29
C ASN A 172 24.62 7.04 -30.85
N SER A 173 25.90 6.82 -31.17
CA SER A 173 27.01 7.69 -30.75
C SER A 173 26.82 9.15 -31.19
N ALA A 174 26.41 9.38 -32.45
CA ALA A 174 26.18 10.72 -32.98
C ALA A 174 24.97 11.43 -32.33
N PRO A 175 23.75 10.82 -32.27
CA PRO A 175 22.62 11.39 -31.54
C PRO A 175 22.90 11.64 -30.05
N LEU A 176 23.60 10.72 -29.37
CA LEU A 176 23.97 10.88 -27.95
C LEU A 176 24.96 12.02 -27.77
N THR A 177 25.96 12.14 -28.65
CA THR A 177 26.92 13.25 -28.60
C THR A 177 26.22 14.59 -28.83
N ALA A 178 25.31 14.67 -29.81
CA ALA A 178 24.51 15.87 -30.05
C ALA A 178 23.62 16.23 -28.84
N THR A 179 23.00 15.23 -28.22
CA THR A 179 22.19 15.42 -27.01
C THR A 179 23.04 15.94 -25.86
N ILE A 180 24.20 15.33 -25.62
CA ILE A 180 25.14 15.76 -24.58
C ILE A 180 25.66 17.18 -24.85
N ALA A 181 25.94 17.53 -26.10
CA ALA A 181 26.36 18.88 -26.49
C ALA A 181 25.25 19.91 -26.23
N ASN A 182 24.01 19.61 -26.61
CA ASN A 182 22.84 20.47 -26.36
C ASN A 182 22.58 20.65 -24.85
N LEU A 183 22.68 19.57 -24.07
CA LEU A 183 22.53 19.63 -22.62
C LEU A 183 23.63 20.47 -21.97
N ARG A 184 24.88 20.37 -22.44
CA ARG A 184 25.98 21.23 -21.97
C ARG A 184 25.74 22.70 -22.31
N ALA A 185 25.31 22.99 -23.55
CA ALA A 185 25.00 24.36 -23.97
C ALA A 185 23.87 24.95 -23.12
N MET A 186 22.76 24.21 -22.95
CA MET A 186 21.63 24.63 -22.13
C MET A 186 22.02 24.81 -20.65
N SER A 187 22.84 23.90 -20.10
CA SER A 187 23.33 24.02 -18.72
C SER A 187 24.24 25.23 -18.55
N GLY A 188 25.06 25.54 -19.56
CA GLY A 188 25.88 26.75 -19.59
C GLY A 188 25.02 28.02 -19.61
N GLU A 189 23.99 28.07 -20.46
CA GLU A 189 23.04 29.18 -20.48
C GLU A 189 22.34 29.37 -19.13
N ILE A 190 21.94 28.29 -18.47
CA ILE A 190 21.34 28.35 -17.12
C ILE A 190 22.36 28.91 -16.11
N ALA A 191 23.59 28.40 -16.08
CA ALA A 191 24.62 28.83 -15.15
C ALA A 191 25.04 30.30 -15.34
N GLU A 192 24.96 30.80 -16.58
CA GLU A 192 25.17 32.20 -16.93
C GLU A 192 23.94 33.09 -16.68
N GLY A 193 22.84 32.54 -16.14
CA GLY A 193 21.61 33.29 -15.88
C GLY A 193 20.84 33.69 -17.14
N LYS A 194 21.14 33.07 -18.29
CA LYS A 194 20.48 33.31 -19.58
C LYS A 194 19.21 32.46 -19.71
N GLY A 195 18.31 32.89 -20.61
CA GLY A 195 17.00 32.26 -20.79
C GLY A 195 16.04 32.49 -19.62
N THR A 196 14.84 31.92 -19.69
CA THR A 196 13.81 32.07 -18.65
C THR A 196 14.20 31.35 -17.36
N ILE A 197 14.80 30.15 -17.46
CA ILE A 197 15.26 29.37 -16.30
C ILE A 197 16.44 30.05 -15.61
N GLY A 198 17.46 30.49 -16.36
CA GLY A 198 18.59 31.21 -15.77
C GLY A 198 18.16 32.52 -15.10
N LYS A 199 17.28 33.31 -15.76
CA LYS A 199 16.72 34.52 -15.14
C LYS A 199 15.87 34.23 -13.90
N LEU A 200 15.13 33.12 -13.89
CA LEU A 200 14.33 32.72 -12.74
C LEU A 200 15.20 32.33 -11.54
N ILE A 201 16.29 31.59 -11.78
CA ILE A 201 17.20 31.11 -10.73
C ILE A 201 18.06 32.25 -10.16
N TYR A 202 18.52 33.17 -11.02
CA TYR A 202 19.53 34.17 -10.66
C TYR A 202 19.02 35.61 -10.56
N SER A 203 17.72 35.90 -10.75
CA SER A 203 17.25 37.28 -10.66
C SER A 203 17.03 37.74 -9.22
N ASP A 204 17.87 38.69 -8.79
CA ASP A 204 17.64 39.53 -7.60
C ASP A 204 16.32 40.32 -7.69
N ALA A 205 15.82 40.53 -8.91
CA ALA A 205 14.57 41.23 -9.18
C ALA A 205 13.34 40.48 -8.63
N LEU A 206 13.35 39.15 -8.60
CA LEU A 206 12.26 38.35 -8.01
C LEU A 206 12.25 38.48 -6.49
N TYR A 207 13.43 38.43 -5.86
CA TYR A 207 13.58 38.68 -4.43
C TYR A 207 13.14 40.12 -4.07
N SER A 208 13.59 41.11 -4.84
CA SER A 208 13.26 42.52 -4.62
C SER A 208 11.79 42.85 -4.87
N SER A 209 11.19 42.27 -5.92
CA SER A 209 9.77 42.44 -6.21
C SER A 209 8.88 41.77 -5.16
N THR A 210 9.33 40.64 -4.61
CA THR A 210 8.64 39.94 -3.51
C THR A 210 8.73 40.76 -2.22
N LEU A 211 9.89 41.31 -1.88
CA LEU A 211 10.04 42.23 -0.74
C LEU A 211 9.21 43.50 -0.89
N THR A 212 9.17 44.09 -2.08
CA THR A 212 8.37 45.29 -2.36
C THR A 212 6.87 44.99 -2.25
N THR A 213 6.43 43.83 -2.75
CA THR A 213 5.03 43.38 -2.62
C THR A 213 4.67 43.14 -1.16
N VAL A 214 5.55 42.52 -0.38
CA VAL A 214 5.35 42.32 1.07
C VAL A 214 5.28 43.66 1.80
N SER A 215 6.18 44.60 1.50
CA SER A 215 6.18 45.95 2.09
C SER A 215 4.90 46.72 1.76
N ASN A 216 4.46 46.70 0.49
CA ASN A 216 3.22 47.34 0.07
C ASN A 216 2.00 46.72 0.76
N LEU A 217 1.93 45.39 0.87
CA LEU A 217 0.85 44.72 1.59
C LEU A 217 0.83 45.08 3.08
N GLN A 218 2.00 45.30 3.69
CA GLN A 218 2.12 45.71 5.08
C GLN A 218 1.61 47.14 5.29
N ASN A 219 1.98 48.07 4.40
CA ASN A 219 1.46 49.44 4.41
C ASN A 219 -0.05 49.48 4.17
N THR A 220 -0.56 48.72 3.20
CA THR A 220 -2.01 48.58 2.96
C THR A 220 -2.73 48.02 4.17
N SER A 221 -2.13 47.06 4.89
CA SER A 221 -2.71 46.50 6.12
C SER A 221 -2.84 47.56 7.23
N ASP A 222 -1.86 48.44 7.37
CA ASP A 222 -1.90 49.51 8.37
C ASP A 222 -2.90 50.63 7.99
N GLU A 223 -3.00 50.99 6.70
CA GLU A 223 -4.05 51.89 6.20
C GLU A 223 -5.45 51.33 6.40
N ILE A 224 -5.64 50.02 6.18
CA ILE A 224 -6.91 49.32 6.44
C ILE A 224 -7.25 49.37 7.93
N LYS A 225 -6.29 49.16 8.83
CA LYS A 225 -6.53 49.27 10.28
C LYS A 225 -6.94 50.68 10.70
N LEU A 226 -6.30 51.71 10.15
CA LEU A 226 -6.66 53.11 10.41
C LEU A 226 -8.07 53.40 9.91
N THR A 227 -8.39 53.01 8.68
CA THR A 227 -9.71 53.17 8.08
C THR A 227 -10.79 52.44 8.88
N LEU A 228 -10.51 51.22 9.34
CA LEU A 228 -11.43 50.47 10.21
C LEU A 228 -11.60 51.12 11.58
N GLY A 229 -10.56 51.75 12.11
CA GLY A 229 -10.62 52.54 13.35
C GLY A 229 -11.51 53.78 13.19
N ASP A 230 -11.35 54.52 12.10
CA ASP A 230 -12.17 55.71 11.83
C ASP A 230 -13.62 55.35 11.49
N ALA A 231 -13.84 54.27 10.74
CA ALA A 231 -15.17 53.73 10.48
C ALA A 231 -15.88 53.32 11.79
N ARG A 232 -15.17 52.64 12.71
CA ARG A 232 -15.71 52.33 14.05
C ARG A 232 -16.07 53.60 14.82
N LYS A 233 -15.22 54.62 14.83
CA LYS A 233 -15.54 55.91 15.49
C LYS A 233 -16.79 56.57 14.91
N ILE A 234 -16.97 56.52 13.59
CA ILE A 234 -18.19 57.04 12.94
C ILE A 234 -19.42 56.23 13.40
N ILE A 235 -19.32 54.90 13.39
CA ILE A 235 -20.42 54.02 13.83
C ILE A 235 -20.76 54.26 15.31
N ASP A 236 -19.76 54.38 16.16
CA ASP A 236 -19.92 54.66 17.59
C ASP A 236 -20.55 56.04 17.80
N GLY A 237 -20.11 57.06 17.06
CA GLY A 237 -20.70 58.40 17.09
C GLY A 237 -22.15 58.41 16.63
N VAL A 238 -22.50 57.69 15.57
CA VAL A 238 -23.89 57.53 15.12
C VAL A 238 -24.75 56.83 16.18
N ASN A 239 -24.25 55.75 16.80
CA ASN A 239 -24.96 55.04 17.86
C ASN A 239 -25.13 55.88 19.13
N ALA A 240 -24.16 56.74 19.43
CA ALA A 240 -24.19 57.68 20.55
C ALA A 240 -25.08 58.91 20.29
N GLY A 241 -25.62 59.07 19.07
CA GLY A 241 -26.46 60.21 18.71
C GLY A 241 -25.66 61.48 18.35
N GLU A 242 -24.37 61.34 18.08
CA GLU A 242 -23.49 62.44 17.68
C GLU A 242 -23.58 62.73 16.17
N GLY A 243 -23.37 64.00 15.79
CA GLY A 243 -23.52 64.45 14.40
C GLY A 243 -24.97 64.52 13.92
N SER A 244 -25.18 65.01 12.69
CA SER A 244 -26.52 65.14 12.12
C SER A 244 -27.19 63.79 11.89
N LEU A 245 -26.45 62.78 11.43
CA LEU A 245 -26.94 61.42 11.23
C LEU A 245 -27.25 60.69 12.56
N GLY A 246 -26.37 60.78 13.57
CA GLY A 246 -26.65 60.18 14.88
C GLY A 246 -27.87 60.82 15.53
N LYS A 247 -27.98 62.16 15.49
CA LYS A 247 -29.18 62.87 15.94
C LYS A 247 -30.42 62.43 15.19
N LEU A 248 -30.36 62.34 13.85
CA LEU A 248 -31.47 61.91 13.01
C LEU A 248 -31.93 60.47 13.31
N VAL A 249 -30.98 59.56 13.50
CA VAL A 249 -31.25 58.15 13.82
C VAL A 249 -31.88 58.00 15.20
N LYS A 250 -31.51 58.86 16.16
CA LYS A 250 -32.02 58.83 17.54
C LYS A 250 -33.20 59.76 17.80
N ASP A 251 -33.66 60.51 16.82
CA ASP A 251 -34.72 61.51 17.01
C ASP A 251 -36.11 60.83 17.10
N GLU A 252 -36.56 60.57 18.34
CA GLU A 252 -37.90 60.06 18.62
C GLU A 252 -39.01 61.02 18.15
N LYS A 253 -38.74 62.33 18.15
CA LYS A 253 -39.70 63.35 17.71
C LYS A 253 -39.88 63.29 16.20
N LEU A 254 -38.82 63.05 15.43
CA LEU A 254 -38.93 62.84 13.98
C LEU A 254 -39.74 61.58 13.66
N TYR A 255 -39.53 60.47 14.37
CA TYR A 255 -40.36 59.27 14.21
C TYR A 255 -41.83 59.56 14.52
N ALA A 256 -42.10 60.29 15.60
CA ALA A 256 -43.47 60.68 15.98
C ALA A 256 -44.12 61.62 14.96
N GLU A 257 -43.40 62.65 14.50
CA GLU A 257 -43.88 63.61 13.51
C GLU A 257 -44.08 62.95 12.13
N THR A 258 -43.17 62.07 11.72
CA THR A 258 -43.29 61.31 10.47
C THR A 258 -44.46 60.33 10.52
N THR A 259 -44.66 59.65 11.66
CA THR A 259 -45.81 58.76 11.86
C THR A 259 -47.13 59.55 11.85
N THR A 260 -47.14 60.73 12.47
CA THR A 260 -48.28 61.64 12.47
C THR A 260 -48.58 62.15 11.06
N ALA A 261 -47.55 62.56 10.30
CA ALA A 261 -47.68 62.98 8.92
C ALA A 261 -48.22 61.85 8.02
N MET A 262 -47.72 60.62 8.19
CA MET A 262 -48.21 59.45 7.45
C MET A 262 -49.65 59.09 7.82
N THR A 263 -50.03 59.27 9.09
CA THR A 263 -51.41 59.08 9.54
C THR A 263 -52.35 60.11 8.91
N ASN A 264 -51.96 61.39 8.93
CA ASN A 264 -52.72 62.46 8.29
C ASN A 264 -52.83 62.25 6.77
N LEU A 265 -51.75 61.82 6.12
CA LEU A 265 -51.75 61.50 4.69
C LEU A 265 -52.69 60.33 4.37
N LYS A 266 -52.66 59.26 5.18
CA LYS A 266 -53.58 58.13 5.05
C LYS A 266 -55.03 58.59 5.18
N GLU A 267 -55.33 59.47 6.12
CA GLU A 267 -56.69 60.02 6.30
C GLU A 267 -57.13 60.84 5.08
N ILE A 268 -56.25 61.67 4.51
CA ILE A 268 -56.51 62.42 3.27
C ILE A 268 -56.82 61.47 2.12
N LEU A 269 -56.00 60.43 1.94
CA LEU A 269 -56.18 59.43 0.88
C LEU A 269 -57.48 58.64 1.07
N GLN A 270 -57.88 58.32 2.30
CA GLN A 270 -59.15 57.68 2.59
C GLN A 270 -60.35 58.60 2.30
N LYS A 271 -60.29 59.88 2.70
CA LYS A 271 -61.32 60.88 2.37
C LYS A 271 -61.47 61.02 0.85
N MET A 272 -60.36 61.02 0.12
CA MET A 272 -60.34 61.07 -1.34
C MET A 272 -60.99 59.82 -1.98
N ASN A 273 -60.64 58.62 -1.52
CA ASN A 273 -61.19 57.37 -2.03
C ASN A 273 -62.70 57.24 -1.73
N ASN A 274 -63.15 57.72 -0.56
CA ASN A 274 -64.55 57.66 -0.15
C ASN A 274 -65.42 58.80 -0.73
N GLY A 275 -64.91 59.55 -1.73
CA GLY A 275 -65.68 60.60 -2.38
C GLY A 275 -65.91 61.86 -1.53
N GLN A 276 -65.17 62.03 -0.43
CA GLN A 276 -65.31 63.15 0.49
C GLN A 276 -64.39 64.32 0.09
N GLY A 277 -64.86 65.55 0.31
CA GLY A 277 -64.17 66.76 -0.12
C GLY A 277 -64.31 67.04 -1.63
N THR A 278 -63.85 68.20 -2.08
CA THR A 278 -63.95 68.61 -3.49
C THR A 278 -63.17 67.67 -4.41
N VAL A 279 -61.98 67.24 -4.00
CA VAL A 279 -61.12 66.32 -4.76
C VAL A 279 -61.72 64.90 -4.79
N GLY A 280 -62.20 64.37 -3.66
CA GLY A 280 -62.84 63.06 -3.63
C GLY A 280 -64.14 63.03 -4.45
N LYS A 281 -64.95 64.09 -4.37
CA LYS A 281 -66.14 64.25 -5.23
C LYS A 281 -65.75 64.28 -6.70
N LEU A 282 -64.78 65.11 -7.09
CA LEU A 282 -64.33 65.24 -8.48
C LEU A 282 -63.75 63.93 -9.05
N ILE A 283 -62.96 63.21 -8.25
CA ILE A 283 -62.35 61.92 -8.65
C ILE A 283 -63.40 60.82 -8.80
N ASN A 284 -64.51 60.86 -8.07
CA ASN A 284 -65.55 59.82 -8.12
C ASN A 284 -66.79 60.23 -8.95
N ASP A 285 -66.79 61.42 -9.55
CA ASP A 285 -67.93 61.95 -10.29
C ASP A 285 -67.97 61.41 -11.74
N GLN A 286 -68.91 60.49 -12.00
CA GLN A 286 -69.12 59.93 -13.35
C GLN A 286 -69.55 60.99 -14.38
N GLU A 287 -70.25 62.05 -13.95
CA GLU A 287 -70.68 63.14 -14.81
C GLU A 287 -69.49 64.00 -15.23
N PHE A 288 -68.53 64.24 -14.32
CA PHE A 288 -67.25 64.86 -14.66
C PHE A 288 -66.48 64.04 -15.70
N TYR A 289 -66.34 62.72 -15.52
CA TYR A 289 -65.70 61.86 -16.53
C TYR A 289 -66.44 61.90 -17.87
N LYS A 290 -67.77 61.89 -17.85
CA LYS A 290 -68.60 61.98 -19.06
C LYS A 290 -68.42 63.32 -19.75
N ASN A 291 -68.43 64.43 -19.01
CA ASN A 291 -68.28 65.78 -19.52
C ASN A 291 -66.85 66.02 -20.02
N ALA A 292 -65.83 65.48 -19.36
CA ALA A 292 -64.44 65.50 -19.81
C ALA A 292 -64.29 64.73 -21.13
N LYS A 293 -64.86 63.52 -21.22
CA LYS A 293 -64.88 62.72 -22.45
C LYS A 293 -65.63 63.43 -23.58
N LEU A 294 -66.79 64.02 -23.30
CA LEU A 294 -67.57 64.78 -24.28
C LEU A 294 -66.83 66.04 -24.74
N THR A 295 -66.12 66.72 -23.84
CA THR A 295 -65.27 67.86 -24.19
C THR A 295 -64.14 67.44 -25.13
N LEU A 296 -63.46 66.34 -24.82
CA LEU A 296 -62.42 65.78 -25.68
C LEU A 296 -62.97 65.37 -27.04
N GLN A 297 -64.12 64.71 -27.09
CA GLN A 297 -64.78 64.34 -28.35
C GLN A 297 -65.24 65.56 -29.16
N LYS A 298 -65.71 66.63 -28.51
CA LYS A 298 -66.04 67.89 -29.19
C LYS A 298 -64.80 68.58 -29.72
N MET A 299 -63.68 68.54 -29.00
CA MET A 299 -62.40 69.08 -29.48
C MET A 299 -61.86 68.28 -30.66
N GLU A 300 -61.91 66.95 -30.60
CA GLU A 300 -61.52 66.06 -31.71
C GLU A 300 -62.37 66.36 -32.95
N LYS A 301 -63.69 66.43 -32.80
CA LYS A 301 -64.60 66.74 -33.90
C LYS A 301 -64.42 68.14 -34.48
N ALA A 302 -64.11 69.14 -33.64
CA ALA A 302 -63.80 70.48 -34.09
C ALA A 302 -62.45 70.55 -34.83
N ALA A 303 -61.48 69.71 -34.45
CA ALA A 303 -60.23 69.58 -35.18
C ALA A 303 -60.45 68.92 -36.55
N ASP A 304 -61.26 67.87 -36.62
CA ASP A 304 -61.61 67.19 -37.88
C ASP A 304 -62.37 68.12 -38.86
N GLU A 305 -63.31 68.94 -38.37
CA GLU A 305 -64.05 69.91 -39.20
C GLU A 305 -63.15 71.06 -39.72
N LEU A 306 -62.05 71.36 -39.03
CA LEU A 306 -61.02 72.29 -39.51
C LEU A 306 -60.09 71.66 -40.55
N GLU A 307 -59.96 70.33 -40.59
CA GLU A 307 -59.18 69.60 -41.60
C GLU A 307 -59.97 69.43 -42.92
N ASP A 308 -61.30 69.29 -42.85
CA ASP A 308 -62.16 68.97 -44.01
C ASP A 308 -62.76 70.21 -44.73
N THR A 309 -62.33 71.43 -44.39
CA THR A 309 -62.75 72.67 -45.08
C THR A 309 -61.57 73.49 -45.65
N GLY A 310 -60.82 72.85 -46.55
CA GLY A 310 -60.23 73.48 -47.74
C GLY A 310 -58.69 73.58 -47.80
N PRO A 311 -58.10 73.96 -48.96
CA PRO A 311 -58.68 74.04 -50.29
C PRO A 311 -57.71 73.56 -51.40
N LEU A 312 -57.75 72.28 -51.83
CA LEU A 312 -57.09 71.87 -53.09
C LEU A 312 -57.81 70.71 -53.79
N SER A 313 -58.99 70.97 -54.36
CA SER A 313 -59.47 70.18 -55.51
C SER A 313 -60.46 70.91 -56.43
N VAL A 314 -60.79 72.17 -56.14
CA VAL A 314 -61.65 72.98 -57.03
C VAL A 314 -60.91 73.44 -58.30
N ILE A 315 -59.60 73.18 -58.42
CA ILE A 315 -58.80 73.67 -59.56
C ILE A 315 -58.71 72.65 -60.72
N ASN A 316 -59.00 71.36 -60.51
CA ASN A 316 -58.78 70.35 -61.57
C ASN A 316 -60.01 69.90 -62.37
N SER A 317 -61.21 70.43 -62.09
CA SER A 317 -62.46 69.97 -62.75
C SER A 317 -62.96 70.84 -63.92
N VAL A 318 -62.27 71.95 -64.27
CA VAL A 318 -62.71 72.87 -65.35
C VAL A 318 -61.84 72.78 -66.61
N ILE A 319 -60.63 72.19 -66.58
CA ILE A 319 -59.71 72.24 -67.73
C ILE A 319 -59.68 70.94 -68.57
N GLY A 320 -60.23 69.82 -68.09
CA GLY A 320 -60.17 68.51 -68.79
C GLY A 320 -61.32 68.15 -69.74
N LYS A 321 -62.17 69.09 -70.17
CA LYS A 321 -63.33 68.80 -71.05
C LYS A 321 -63.48 69.66 -72.31
N LEU A 322 -62.46 70.43 -72.71
CA LEU A 322 -62.56 71.20 -73.96
C LEU A 322 -61.33 71.20 -74.90
N PHE A 323 -60.21 70.53 -74.58
CA PHE A 323 -59.14 70.21 -75.54
C PHE A 323 -58.42 68.92 -75.17
#